data_AF-E6MV72-F1
#
_entry.id   AF-E6MV72-F1
#
_cell.length_a   1.000
_cell.length_b   1.000
_cell.length_c   1.000
_cell.angle_alpha   90.00
_cell.angle_beta   90.00
_cell.angle_gamma   90.00
#
_symmetry.space_group_name_H-M   'P 1'
#
loop_
_entity.id
_entity.type
_entity.pdbx_description
1 polymer ?
#
loop_
_entity_poly.entity_id
_entity_poly.type
_entity_poly.pdbx_seq_one_letter_code
_entity_poly.pdbx_strand_id
1 'polypeptide(L)'
;MKTLEKRMKALDKRIMKFGKSLEGRLDARLIESALDYIHYSERFLAFEILCTYIEDFDVRLTEQESREISFINKEFEIESTSD
;
A
#
# COMPACT_ATOMS: atom_id res chain seq x y z
N MET A 1 -9.61 12.62 -17.28
CA MET A 1 -8.22 12.84 -16.82
C MET A 1 -8.12 13.35 -15.39
N LYS A 2 -8.60 14.55 -15.02
CA LYS A 2 -8.40 15.12 -13.66
C LYS A 2 -8.91 14.26 -12.50
N THR A 3 -9.96 13.48 -12.70
CA THR A 3 -10.55 12.60 -11.66
C THR A 3 -9.69 11.37 -11.36
N LEU A 4 -9.10 10.75 -12.39
CA LEU A 4 -8.28 9.55 -12.26
C LEU A 4 -6.95 9.87 -11.55
N GLU A 5 -6.27 10.93 -11.98
CA GLU A 5 -5.02 11.38 -11.35
C GLU A 5 -5.23 11.73 -9.87
N LYS A 6 -6.37 12.36 -9.54
CA LYS A 6 -6.74 12.65 -8.15
C LYS A 6 -6.97 11.37 -7.33
N ARG A 7 -7.58 10.33 -7.94
CA ARG A 7 -7.80 9.03 -7.31
C ARG A 7 -6.46 8.33 -7.03
N MET A 8 -5.56 8.27 -8.01
CA MET A 8 -4.24 7.66 -7.85
C MET A 8 -3.42 8.36 -6.75
N LYS A 9 -3.39 9.70 -6.74
CA LYS A 9 -2.74 10.47 -5.66
C LYS A 9 -3.35 10.22 -4.28
N ALA A 10 -4.64 9.93 -4.20
CA ALA A 10 -5.29 9.58 -2.93
C ALA A 10 -4.91 8.16 -2.49
N LEU A 11 -4.77 7.23 -3.45
CA LEU A 11 -4.32 5.87 -3.20
C LEU A 11 -2.87 5.83 -2.73
N ASP A 12 -1.97 6.59 -3.38
CA ASP A 12 -0.57 6.75 -2.96
C ASP A 12 -0.47 7.18 -1.49
N LYS A 13 -1.29 8.16 -1.08
CA LYS A 13 -1.36 8.63 0.31
C LYS A 13 -1.89 7.58 1.27
N ARG A 14 -2.81 6.72 0.84
CA ARG A 14 -3.32 5.61 1.66
C ARG A 14 -2.23 4.56 1.87
N ILE A 15 -1.52 4.17 0.81
CA ILE A 15 -0.40 3.21 0.89
C ILE A 15 0.70 3.77 1.80
N MET A 16 1.07 5.05 1.67
CA MET A 16 2.03 5.70 2.57
C MET A 16 1.58 5.67 4.04
N LYS A 17 0.31 5.94 4.33
CA LYS A 17 -0.22 5.90 5.70
C LYS A 17 -0.26 4.48 6.26
N PHE A 18 -0.59 3.50 5.42
CA PHE A 18 -0.59 2.09 5.77
C PHE A 18 0.84 1.61 6.10
N GLY A 19 1.82 1.87 5.23
CA GLY A 19 3.22 1.53 5.52
C GLY A 19 3.70 2.14 6.85
N LYS A 20 3.40 3.41 7.11
CA LYS A 20 3.73 4.08 8.37
C LYS A 20 3.05 3.49 9.59
N SER A 21 1.84 2.95 9.48
CA SER A 21 1.17 2.34 10.64
C SER A 21 1.91 1.10 11.13
N LEU A 22 2.68 0.44 10.26
CA LEU A 22 3.47 -0.76 10.57
C LEU A 22 4.79 -0.45 11.31
N GLU A 23 5.15 0.82 11.47
CA GLU A 23 6.34 1.23 12.23
C GLU A 23 6.33 0.64 13.66
N GLY A 24 7.51 0.26 14.15
CA GLY A 24 7.67 -0.42 15.43
C GLY A 24 7.34 -1.92 15.40
N ARG A 25 6.73 -2.42 14.32
CA ARG A 25 6.54 -3.86 14.05
C ARG A 25 7.33 -4.34 12.83
N LEU A 26 7.62 -3.45 11.89
CA LEU A 26 8.55 -3.66 10.78
C LEU A 26 9.74 -2.70 10.89
N ASP A 27 10.89 -3.11 10.37
CA ASP A 27 12.07 -2.24 10.23
C ASP A 27 11.71 -1.05 9.33
N ALA A 28 11.94 0.17 9.83
CA ALA A 28 11.63 1.40 9.13
C ALA A 28 12.29 1.47 7.74
N ARG A 29 13.49 0.91 7.55
CA ARG A 29 14.19 0.89 6.27
C ARG A 29 13.48 0.03 5.23
N LEU A 30 12.84 -1.06 5.66
CA LEU A 30 12.03 -1.91 4.78
C LEU A 30 10.76 -1.17 4.35
N ILE A 31 10.09 -0.50 5.29
CA ILE A 31 8.91 0.33 5.00
C ILE A 31 9.29 1.45 4.02
N GLU A 32 10.35 2.20 4.31
CA GLU A 32 10.82 3.30 3.47
C GLU A 32 11.19 2.84 2.06
N SER A 33 11.94 1.73 1.95
CA SER A 33 12.32 1.17 0.65
C SER A 33 11.11 0.70 -0.17
N ALA A 34 10.11 0.09 0.47
CA ALA A 34 8.88 -0.31 -0.20
C ALA A 34 8.06 0.91 -0.68
N LEU A 35 7.96 1.95 0.15
CA LEU A 35 7.19 3.16 -0.19
C LEU A 35 7.86 4.00 -1.29
N ASP A 36 9.17 3.91 -1.47
CA ASP A 36 9.91 4.68 -2.48
C ASP A 36 9.45 4.36 -3.92
N TYR A 37 8.97 3.13 -4.16
CA TYR A 37 8.37 2.69 -5.42
C TYR A 37 7.18 3.56 -5.87
N ILE A 38 6.47 4.22 -4.95
CA ILE A 38 5.41 5.16 -5.30
C ILE A 38 5.95 6.34 -6.12
N HIS A 39 7.18 6.81 -5.85
CA HIS A 39 7.82 7.90 -6.60
C HIS A 39 8.11 7.52 -8.06
N TYR A 40 8.24 6.22 -8.33
CA TYR A 40 8.41 5.65 -9.66
C TYR A 40 7.08 5.25 -10.32
N SER A 41 5.93 5.66 -9.75
CA SER A 41 4.58 5.25 -10.16
C SER A 41 4.30 3.76 -10.02
N GLU A 42 5.14 3.01 -9.33
CA GLU A 42 5.01 1.57 -9.06
C GLU A 42 4.27 1.33 -7.73
N ARG A 43 3.12 2.00 -7.56
CA ARG A 43 2.32 1.98 -6.32
C ARG A 43 1.77 0.58 -5.96
N PHE A 44 1.46 -0.24 -6.96
CA PHE A 44 1.01 -1.61 -6.72
C PHE A 44 2.14 -2.45 -6.13
N LEU A 45 3.33 -2.37 -6.74
CA LEU A 45 4.54 -3.03 -6.23
C LEU A 45 4.89 -2.56 -4.82
N ALA A 46 4.81 -1.25 -4.55
CA ALA A 46 5.01 -0.71 -3.20
C ALA A 46 4.10 -1.38 -2.17
N PHE A 47 2.83 -1.59 -2.53
CA PHE A 47 1.85 -2.23 -1.68
C PHE A 47 2.06 -3.75 -1.56
N GLU A 48 2.40 -4.45 -2.65
CA GLU A 48 2.71 -5.88 -2.62
C GLU A 48 3.91 -6.17 -1.71
N ILE A 49 4.99 -5.39 -1.82
CA ILE A 49 6.18 -5.55 -0.97
C ILE A 49 5.82 -5.39 0.51
N LEU A 50 4.98 -4.41 0.87
CA LEU A 50 4.52 -4.25 2.26
C LEU A 50 3.72 -5.48 2.74
N CYS A 51 2.85 -6.04 1.90
CA CYS A 51 2.11 -7.26 2.23
C CYS A 51 3.03 -8.46 2.40
N THR A 52 4.02 -8.62 1.51
CA THR A 52 5.05 -9.68 1.63
C THR A 52 5.81 -9.54 2.94
N TYR A 53 6.23 -8.32 3.33
CA TYR A 53 6.91 -8.13 4.61
C TYR A 53 6.00 -8.45 5.81
N ILE A 54 4.71 -8.15 5.73
CA ILE A 54 3.77 -8.53 6.80
C ILE A 54 3.74 -10.06 6.98
N GLU A 55 3.70 -10.81 5.88
CA GLU A 55 3.69 -12.28 5.89
C GLU A 55 5.04 -12.86 6.35
N ASP A 56 6.14 -12.41 5.76
CA ASP A 56 7.49 -12.91 6.03
C ASP A 56 7.94 -12.68 7.49
N PHE A 57 7.49 -11.58 8.10
CA PHE A 57 7.83 -11.22 9.48
C PHE A 57 6.73 -11.51 10.50
N ASP A 58 5.64 -12.20 10.10
CA ASP A 58 4.48 -12.51 10.96
C ASP A 58 3.93 -11.28 11.72
N VAL A 59 3.80 -10.17 10.99
CA VAL A 59 3.36 -8.89 11.56
C VAL A 59 1.88 -8.97 11.91
N ARG A 60 1.57 -8.91 13.20
CA ARG A 60 0.18 -8.84 13.66
C ARG A 60 -0.47 -7.52 13.23
N LEU A 61 -1.49 -7.65 12.38
CA LEU A 61 -2.31 -6.54 11.93
C LEU A 61 -3.41 -6.22 12.93
N THR A 62 -3.71 -4.94 13.05
CA THR A 62 -4.96 -4.47 13.65
C THR A 62 -6.11 -4.64 12.66
N GLU A 63 -7.35 -4.68 13.14
CA GLU A 63 -8.51 -4.74 12.25
C GLU A 63 -8.55 -3.57 11.25
N GLN A 64 -8.10 -2.38 11.68
CA GLN A 64 -8.06 -1.21 10.81
C GLN A 64 -7.08 -1.41 9.66
N GLU A 65 -5.92 -2.00 9.92
CA GLU A 65 -4.92 -2.32 8.91
C GLU A 65 -5.41 -3.39 7.94
N SER A 66 -6.05 -4.45 8.45
CA SER A 66 -6.66 -5.46 7.58
C SER A 66 -7.76 -4.86 6.68
N ARG A 67 -8.55 -3.91 7.19
CA ARG A 67 -9.53 -3.18 6.39
C ARG A 67 -8.87 -2.32 5.31
N GLU A 68 -7.74 -1.68 5.62
CA GLU A 68 -6.98 -0.89 4.63
C GLU A 68 -6.38 -1.76 3.52
N ILE A 69 -5.82 -2.93 3.85
CA ILE A 69 -5.36 -3.91 2.85
C ILE A 69 -6.51 -4.28 1.92
N SER A 70 -7.67 -4.66 2.48
CA SER A 70 -8.84 -5.03 1.67
C SER A 70 -9.33 -3.88 0.79
N PHE A 71 -9.31 -2.64 1.28
CA PHE A 71 -9.68 -1.47 0.50
C PHE A 71 -8.71 -1.23 -0.66
N ILE A 72 -7.40 -1.24 -0.39
CA ILE A 72 -6.36 -1.00 -1.40
C ILE A 72 -6.39 -2.09 -2.48
N ASN A 73 -6.54 -3.36 -2.11
CA ASN A 73 -6.70 -4.46 -3.06
C ASN A 73 -7.87 -4.25 -4.02
N LYS A 74 -9.04 -3.87 -3.48
CA LYS A 74 -10.22 -3.60 -4.32
C LYS A 74 -10.00 -2.44 -5.29
N GLU A 75 -9.25 -1.41 -4.88
CA GLU A 75 -8.94 -0.29 -5.79
C GLU A 75 -8.12 -0.76 -7.00
N PHE A 76 -7.22 -1.73 -6.82
CA PHE A 76 -6.45 -2.33 -7.92
C PHE A 76 -7.27 -3.32 -8.77
N GLU A 77 -8.18 -4.10 -8.17
CA GLU A 77 -9.11 -4.99 -8.91
C GLU A 77 -10.10 -4.22 -9.80
N ILE A 78 -10.51 -3.02 -9.36
CA ILE A 78 -11.37 -2.15 -10.19
C ILE A 78 -10.58 -1.60 -11.38
N GLU A 79 -9.27 -1.41 -11.26
CA GLU A 79 -8.42 -0.93 -12.34
C GLU A 79 -8.21 -2.01 -13.41
N SER A 80 -8.07 -3.29 -13.01
CA SER A 80 -7.88 -4.42 -13.94
C SER A 80 -9.14 -4.87 -14.69
N THR A 81 -10.33 -4.40 -14.27
CA THR A 81 -11.62 -4.73 -14.90
C THR A 81 -12.16 -3.61 -15.80
N SER A 82 -11.40 -2.52 -15.97
CA SER A 82 -11.79 -1.35 -16.76
C SER A 82 -11.33 -1.41 -18.24
N ASP A 83 -10.89 -2.58 -18.72
CA ASP A 83 -10.56 -2.87 -20.13
C ASP A 83 -11.80 -3.26 -20.96
#